data_AF-A0A8C2SYA9-F1
#
_entry.id   AF-A0A8C2SYA9-F1
#
_cell.length_a   1.000
_cell.length_b   1.000
_cell.length_c   1.000
_cell.angle_alpha   90.00
_cell.angle_beta   90.00
_cell.angle_gamma   90.00
#
_symmetry.space_group_name_H-M   'P 1'
#
loop_
_entity.id
_entity.type
_entity.pdbx_description
1 polymer ?
#
loop_
_entity_poly.entity_id
_entity_poly.type
_entity_poly.pdbx_seq_one_letter_code
_entity_poly.pdbx_strand_id
1 'polypeptide(L)'
;MLALWLVLALLAPGWAQDSLLNVCMDAQHHKSKPGPEGSLYGQVSAAPQERIRNVPLCKEDCEQWWEDCKDSATCKVNWHKGWNWTTGKEP
;
A
#
# COMPACT_ATOMS: atom_id res chain seq x y z
N MET A 1 -40.18 -26.70 -9.52
CA MET A 1 -39.33 -26.16 -8.43
C MET A 1 -37.84 -26.35 -8.70
N LEU A 2 -37.36 -27.54 -9.10
CA LEU A 2 -35.95 -27.77 -9.49
C LEU A 2 -35.42 -26.85 -10.59
N ALA A 3 -36.23 -26.60 -11.62
CA ALA A 3 -35.88 -25.68 -12.71
C ALA A 3 -35.66 -24.23 -12.22
N LEU A 4 -36.35 -23.81 -11.15
CA LEU A 4 -36.22 -22.46 -10.60
C LEU A 4 -34.89 -22.29 -9.84
N TRP A 5 -34.45 -23.31 -9.12
CA TRP A 5 -33.16 -23.35 -8.43
C TRP A 5 -31.98 -23.42 -9.41
N LEU A 6 -32.12 -24.19 -10.50
CA LEU A 6 -31.12 -24.25 -11.57
C LEU A 6 -30.92 -22.89 -12.26
N VAL A 7 -32.00 -22.15 -12.51
CA VAL A 7 -31.94 -20.80 -13.07
C VAL A 7 -31.31 -19.80 -12.10
N LEU A 8 -31.58 -19.93 -10.79
CA LEU A 8 -30.99 -19.05 -9.77
C LEU A 8 -29.47 -19.25 -9.63
N ALA A 9 -29.00 -20.50 -9.76
CA ALA A 9 -27.57 -20.82 -9.72
C ALA A 9 -26.80 -20.28 -10.95
N LEU A 10 -27.44 -20.23 -12.13
CA LEU A 10 -26.86 -19.68 -13.35
C LEU A 10 -26.80 -18.14 -13.37
N LEU A 11 -27.61 -17.47 -12.54
CA LEU A 11 -27.67 -16.01 -12.43
C LEU A 11 -26.85 -15.46 -11.26
N ALA A 12 -26.16 -16.31 -10.49
CA ALA A 12 -25.27 -15.85 -9.44
C ALA A 12 -24.02 -15.22 -10.07
N PRO A 13 -23.79 -13.90 -9.97
CA PRO A 13 -22.47 -13.35 -10.23
C PRO A 13 -21.50 -14.06 -9.28
N GLY A 14 -20.53 -14.77 -9.84
CA GLY A 14 -19.45 -15.35 -9.04
C GLY A 14 -18.69 -14.20 -8.40
N TRP A 15 -18.87 -14.01 -7.09
CA TRP A 15 -18.03 -13.12 -6.30
C TRP A 15 -16.68 -13.84 -6.13
N ALA A 16 -15.83 -13.78 -7.15
CA ALA A 16 -14.44 -14.17 -7.01
C ALA A 16 -13.76 -13.10 -6.16
N GLN A 17 -13.40 -13.44 -4.92
CA GLN A 17 -12.58 -12.56 -4.10
C GLN A 17 -11.13 -12.70 -4.58
N ASP A 18 -10.57 -11.61 -5.11
CA ASP A 18 -9.16 -11.60 -5.52
C ASP A 18 -8.25 -11.87 -4.30
N SER A 19 -7.21 -12.68 -4.52
CA SER A 19 -6.26 -13.05 -3.48
C SER A 19 -5.40 -11.85 -3.07
N LEU A 20 -5.35 -11.55 -1.77
CA LEU A 20 -4.51 -10.49 -1.20
C LEU A 20 -3.08 -10.94 -0.84
N LEU A 21 -2.75 -12.23 -1.05
CA LEU A 21 -1.41 -12.75 -0.78
C LEU A 21 -0.53 -12.71 -2.03
N ASN A 22 0.76 -12.38 -1.85
CA ASN A 22 1.78 -12.36 -2.91
C ASN A 22 1.44 -11.42 -4.08
N VAL A 23 0.97 -10.22 -3.77
CA VAL A 23 0.65 -9.14 -4.70
C VAL A 23 1.50 -7.91 -4.36
N CYS A 24 1.88 -7.14 -5.38
CA CYS A 24 2.52 -5.83 -5.20
C CYS A 24 1.47 -4.74 -5.28
N MET A 25 1.57 -3.75 -4.40
CA MET A 25 0.74 -2.54 -4.46
C MET A 25 1.03 -1.73 -5.71
N ASP A 26 0.00 -1.18 -6.34
CA ASP A 26 0.18 -0.25 -7.47
C ASP A 26 0.58 1.16 -6.99
N ALA A 27 1.89 1.39 -6.92
CA ALA A 27 2.48 2.64 -6.49
C ALA A 27 3.67 3.07 -7.38
N GLN A 28 3.97 4.37 -7.35
CA GLN A 28 5.17 4.94 -7.98
C GLN A 28 6.39 4.13 -7.52
N HIS A 29 7.07 3.47 -8.45
CA HIS A 29 8.29 2.66 -8.22
C HIS A 29 8.09 1.25 -7.63
N HIS A 30 6.87 0.71 -7.59
CA HIS A 30 6.68 -0.72 -7.29
C HIS A 30 6.70 -1.58 -8.56
N LYS A 31 7.12 -2.85 -8.42
CA LYS A 31 6.95 -3.86 -9.48
C LYS A 31 5.47 -4.21 -9.63
N SER A 32 5.08 -4.64 -10.82
CA SER A 32 3.71 -5.14 -11.05
C SER A 32 3.43 -6.49 -10.39
N LYS A 33 4.47 -7.33 -10.19
CA LYS A 33 4.35 -8.66 -9.56
C LYS A 33 5.59 -8.99 -8.72
N PRO A 34 5.47 -9.78 -7.63
CA PRO A 34 6.63 -10.24 -6.88
C PRO A 34 7.55 -11.13 -7.71
N GLY A 35 8.84 -11.09 -7.41
CA GLY A 35 9.87 -11.90 -8.08
C GLY A 35 11.27 -11.52 -7.58
N PRO A 36 12.31 -12.34 -7.88
CA PRO A 36 13.68 -12.06 -7.46
C PRO A 36 14.13 -10.65 -7.86
N GLU A 37 14.75 -9.92 -6.95
CA GLU A 37 15.33 -8.62 -7.26
C GLU A 37 16.61 -8.82 -8.10
N GLY A 38 16.68 -8.16 -9.26
CA GLY A 38 17.87 -8.08 -10.10
C GLY A 38 18.67 -6.79 -9.84
N SER A 39 19.46 -6.33 -10.81
CA SER A 39 20.27 -5.09 -10.73
C SER A 39 19.57 -3.83 -11.24
N LEU A 40 18.26 -3.84 -11.45
CA LEU A 40 17.54 -2.80 -12.19
C LEU A 40 16.43 -2.17 -11.35
N TYR A 41 16.72 -1.03 -10.75
CA TYR A 41 15.70 -0.10 -10.21
C TYR A 41 15.16 0.73 -11.37
N GLY A 42 14.19 0.18 -12.11
CA GLY A 42 13.47 0.93 -13.13
C GLY A 42 12.56 1.96 -12.47
N GLN A 43 12.84 3.26 -12.70
CA GLN A 43 11.95 4.34 -12.29
C GLN A 43 10.74 4.38 -13.24
N VAL A 44 9.66 3.69 -12.87
CA VAL A 44 8.37 3.85 -13.54
C VAL A 44 7.55 4.85 -12.74
N SER A 45 7.31 6.01 -13.32
CA SER A 45 6.46 7.07 -12.79
C SER A 45 5.01 6.85 -13.22
N ALA A 46 4.22 6.16 -12.38
CA ALA A 46 2.76 6.10 -12.49
C ALA A 46 2.14 6.63 -11.19
N ALA A 47 1.24 7.62 -11.23
CA ALA A 47 0.55 8.19 -10.06
C ALA A 47 0.14 7.11 -9.03
N PRO A 48 0.27 7.32 -7.71
CA PRO A 48 -0.10 6.29 -6.72
C PRO A 48 -1.60 6.04 -6.81
N GLN A 49 -1.98 4.85 -7.28
CA GLN A 49 -3.38 4.41 -7.33
C GLN A 49 -3.78 3.82 -5.99
N GLU A 50 -2.84 3.15 -5.32
CA GLU A 50 -3.07 2.47 -4.06
C GLU A 50 -2.12 2.95 -2.96
N ARG A 51 -2.56 2.84 -1.70
CA ARG A 51 -1.75 3.08 -0.51
C ARG A 51 -2.14 2.15 0.61
N ILE A 52 -1.17 1.80 1.45
CA ILE A 52 -1.45 0.94 2.59
C ILE A 52 -2.12 1.78 3.68
N ARG A 53 -3.19 1.26 4.26
CA ARG A 53 -3.91 1.87 5.38
C ARG A 53 -4.02 0.87 6.52
N ASN A 54 -3.76 1.34 7.75
CA ASN A 54 -3.89 0.57 8.98
C ASN A 54 -3.09 -0.75 8.97
N VAL A 55 -1.83 -0.72 8.53
CA VAL A 55 -0.91 -1.85 8.73
C VAL A 55 -0.80 -2.09 10.24
N PRO A 56 -1.10 -3.30 10.72
CA PRO A 56 -0.90 -3.64 12.12
C PRO A 56 0.60 -3.85 12.36
N LEU A 57 1.33 -2.76 12.58
CA LEU A 57 2.72 -2.82 13.01
C LEU A 57 2.80 -3.60 14.33
N CYS A 58 3.85 -4.40 14.48
CA CYS A 58 4.18 -4.99 15.76
C CYS A 58 4.35 -3.87 16.79
N LYS A 59 3.93 -4.14 18.02
CA LYS A 59 3.95 -3.14 19.09
C LYS A 59 5.39 -2.69 19.37
N GLU A 60 6.30 -3.65 19.41
CA GLU A 60 7.71 -3.45 19.74
C GLU A 60 8.40 -2.57 18.69
N ASP A 61 8.11 -2.77 17.41
CA ASP A 61 8.66 -1.94 16.32
C ASP A 61 8.22 -0.48 16.46
N CYS A 62 6.96 -0.25 16.85
CA CYS A 62 6.43 1.11 17.07
C CYS A 62 7.06 1.78 18.29
N GLU A 63 7.19 1.07 19.40
CA GLU A 63 7.76 1.61 20.65
C GLU A 63 9.26 1.87 20.51
N GLN A 64 10.01 0.94 19.90
CA GLN A 64 11.44 1.10 19.68
C GLN A 64 11.73 2.30 18.76
N TRP A 65 10.99 2.43 17.66
CA TRP A 65 11.16 3.58 16.76
C TRP A 65 10.88 4.90 17.47
N TRP A 66 9.85 4.97 18.32
CA TRP A 66 9.58 6.16 19.12
C TRP A 66 10.75 6.50 20.05
N GLU A 67 11.29 5.51 20.77
CA GLU A 67 12.40 5.70 21.71
C GLU A 67 13.67 6.16 21.01
N ASP A 68 13.96 5.61 19.82
CA ASP A 68 15.12 5.98 19.02
C ASP A 68 15.06 7.44 18.53
N CYS A 69 13.85 7.94 18.27
CA CYS A 69 13.63 9.27 17.69
C CYS A 69 13.29 10.37 18.71
N LYS A 70 13.14 10.07 20.01
CA LYS A 70 12.64 11.02 21.01
C LYS A 70 13.46 12.31 21.16
N ASP A 71 14.76 12.24 20.89
CA ASP A 71 15.68 13.39 20.96
C ASP A 71 15.88 14.06 19.58
N SER A 72 15.23 13.54 18.53
CA SER A 72 15.24 14.14 17.20
C SER A 72 14.14 15.20 17.07
N ALA A 73 14.41 16.23 16.26
CA ALA A 73 13.46 17.32 16.04
C ALA A 73 12.72 17.17 14.71
N THR A 74 11.42 17.50 14.72
CA THR A 74 10.59 17.70 13.53
C THR A 74 9.65 18.87 13.76
N CYS A 75 9.22 19.55 12.71
CA CYS A 75 8.30 20.68 12.78
C CYS A 75 6.85 20.30 12.45
N LYS A 76 6.56 19.02 12.19
CA LYS A 76 5.22 18.53 11.82
C LYS A 76 4.94 17.16 12.42
N VAL A 77 3.67 16.90 12.73
CA VAL A 77 3.19 15.56 13.11
C VAL A 77 2.79 14.74 11.88
N ASN A 78 2.19 15.38 10.87
CA ASN A 78 1.85 14.75 9.61
C ASN A 78 2.86 15.14 8.53
N TRP A 79 3.75 14.21 8.20
CA TRP A 79 4.80 14.42 7.20
C TRP A 79 4.34 14.15 5.77
N HIS A 80 3.11 13.66 5.55
CA HIS A 80 2.59 13.42 4.21
C HIS A 80 2.14 14.71 3.51
N LYS A 81 1.82 15.78 4.25
CA LYS A 81 1.20 16.99 3.67
C LYS A 81 1.67 18.28 4.35
N GLY A 82 1.57 19.39 3.63
CA GLY A 82 1.75 20.73 4.19
C GLY A 82 3.20 21.13 4.43
N TRP A 83 4.12 20.59 3.64
CA TRP A 83 5.49 21.09 3.50
C TRP A 83 5.53 22.25 2.51
N ASN A 84 6.51 23.13 2.68
CA ASN A 84 6.78 24.20 1.73
C ASN A 84 7.86 23.74 0.74
N TRP A 85 7.46 23.50 -0.51
CA TRP A 85 8.34 22.99 -1.57
C TRP A 85 8.86 24.08 -2.52
N THR A 86 8.74 25.37 -2.18
CA THR A 86 9.13 26.46 -3.08
C THR A 86 10.61 26.43 -3.49
N THR A 87 11.47 25.85 -2.64
CA THR A 87 12.91 25.71 -2.87
C THR A 87 13.29 24.39 -3.57
N GLY A 88 12.32 23.51 -3.84
CA GLY A 88 12.54 22.20 -4.46
C GLY A 88 13.22 21.17 -3.55
N LYS A 89 13.40 21.45 -2.26
CA LYS A 89 13.93 20.52 -1.25
C LYS A 89 12.95 20.37 -0.09
N GLU A 90 13.03 19.24 0.60
CA GLU A 90 12.37 19.08 1.90
C GLU A 90 13.09 20.00 2.92
N PRO A 91 12.35 20.78 3.72
CA PRO A 91 12.92 21.76 4.66
C PRO A 91 13.53 21.15 5.92
#